data_AF-A0A7W7HBT9-F1
#
_entry.id   AF-A0A7W7HBT9-F1
#
_cell.length_a   1.000
_cell.length_b   1.000
_cell.length_c   1.000
_cell.angle_alpha   90.00
_cell.angle_beta   90.00
_cell.angle_gamma   90.00
#
_symmetry.space_group_name_H-M   'P 1'
#
loop_
_entity.id
_entity.type
_entity.pdbx_description
1 polymer ?
#
loop_
_entity_poly.entity_id
_entity_poly.type
_entity_poly.pdbx_seq_one_letter_code
_entity_poly.pdbx_strand_id
1 'polypeptide(L)'
;MSDHDFYAEPTAADLAAIEIEEPLINAELVWLDTEITLLNTAERGPVSELDVRRVRRAERAVIRETFALVARLTRSPSPRRAA
;
A
#
# COMPACT_ATOMS: atom_id res chain seq x y z
N MET A 1 -35.00 10.40 1.04
CA MET A 1 -33.55 10.36 1.33
C MET A 1 -33.09 9.02 0.81
N SER A 2 -32.60 9.02 -0.44
CA SER A 2 -32.09 7.81 -1.07
C SER A 2 -30.69 7.56 -0.51
N ASP A 3 -30.28 6.30 -0.37
CA ASP A 3 -28.98 5.86 0.18
C ASP A 3 -27.73 6.53 -0.42
N HIS A 4 -27.88 7.29 -1.50
CA HIS A 4 -26.79 8.02 -2.15
C HIS A 4 -26.39 9.34 -1.46
N ASP A 5 -27.21 9.87 -0.54
CA ASP A 5 -26.92 11.12 0.17
C ASP A 5 -25.88 10.95 1.33
N PHE A 6 -25.39 9.73 1.58
CA PHE A 6 -24.54 9.42 2.74
C PHE A 6 -23.03 9.66 2.52
N TYR A 7 -22.58 9.84 1.29
CA TYR A 7 -21.18 10.12 0.98
C TYR A 7 -21.08 11.41 0.18
N ALA A 8 -20.67 12.51 0.83
CA ALA A 8 -20.19 13.68 0.12
C ALA A 8 -19.08 13.22 -0.85
N GLU A 9 -19.09 13.72 -2.08
CA GLU A 9 -18.03 13.40 -3.05
C GLU A 9 -16.66 13.80 -2.48
N PRO A 10 -15.61 12.97 -2.69
CA PRO A 10 -14.26 13.31 -2.25
C PRO A 10 -13.79 14.64 -2.83
N THR A 11 -13.13 15.45 -2.02
CA THR A 11 -12.50 16.68 -2.49
C THR A 11 -11.24 16.36 -3.29
N ALA A 12 -10.74 17.33 -4.06
CA ALA A 12 -9.46 17.19 -4.75
C ALA A 12 -8.28 16.92 -3.78
N ALA A 13 -8.37 17.42 -2.55
CA ALA A 13 -7.36 17.16 -1.51
C ALA A 13 -7.44 15.70 -1.01
N ASP A 14 -8.65 15.15 -0.89
CA ASP A 14 -8.86 13.75 -0.49
C ASP A 14 -8.30 12.80 -1.56
N LEU A 15 -8.56 13.09 -2.85
CA LEU A 15 -8.00 12.31 -3.97
C LEU A 15 -6.48 12.40 -4.03
N ALA A 16 -5.91 13.59 -3.82
CA ALA A 16 -4.46 13.78 -3.77
C ALA A 16 -3.80 13.02 -2.61
N ALA A 17 -4.49 12.88 -1.46
CA ALA A 17 -3.99 12.07 -0.35
C ALA A 17 -3.88 10.58 -0.73
N ILE A 18 -4.85 10.05 -1.47
CA ILE A 18 -4.81 8.67 -1.99
C ILE A 18 -3.62 8.48 -2.94
N GLU A 19 -3.39 9.41 -3.87
CA GLU A 19 -2.26 9.34 -4.80
C GLU A 19 -0.90 9.34 -4.08
N ILE A 20 -0.78 10.02 -2.94
CA ILE A 20 0.43 10.02 -2.11
C ILE A 20 0.69 8.65 -1.48
N GLU A 21 -0.37 7.93 -1.11
CA GLU A 21 -0.33 6.61 -0.44
C GLU A 21 -0.25 5.43 -1.43
N GLU A 22 -0.72 5.60 -2.65
CA GLU A 22 -0.83 4.56 -3.69
C GLU A 22 0.44 3.71 -3.87
N PRO A 23 1.67 4.27 -3.87
CA PRO A 23 2.88 3.45 -4.02
C PRO A 23 3.09 2.47 -2.86
N LEU A 24 2.75 2.86 -1.62
CA LEU A 24 2.84 1.97 -0.46
C LEU A 24 1.78 0.88 -0.53
N ILE A 25 0.53 1.25 -0.85
CA ILE A 25 -0.57 0.32 -1.01
C ILE A 25 -0.21 -0.75 -2.05
N ASN A 26 0.33 -0.35 -3.20
CA ASN A 26 0.76 -1.28 -4.23
C ASN A 26 1.88 -2.22 -3.76
N ALA A 27 2.86 -1.71 -3.00
CA ALA A 27 3.92 -2.54 -2.45
C ALA A 27 3.38 -3.58 -1.46
N GLU A 28 2.42 -3.20 -0.62
CA GLU A 28 1.73 -4.09 0.32
C GLU A 28 0.88 -5.14 -0.38
N LEU A 29 0.16 -4.76 -1.44
CA LEU A 29 -0.60 -5.71 -2.27
C LEU A 29 0.31 -6.75 -2.92
N VAL A 30 1.47 -6.35 -3.45
CA VAL A 30 2.45 -7.29 -4.01
C VAL A 30 3.02 -8.22 -2.94
N TRP A 31 3.26 -7.71 -1.73
CA TRP A 31 3.71 -8.54 -0.62
C TRP A 31 2.67 -9.59 -0.23
N LEU A 32 1.41 -9.17 -0.08
CA LEU A 32 0.29 -10.07 0.21
C LEU A 32 0.10 -11.13 -0.88
N ASP A 33 0.12 -10.74 -2.15
CA ASP A 33 -0.01 -11.69 -3.27
C ASP A 33 1.13 -12.73 -3.30
N THR A 34 2.35 -12.28 -2.96
CA THR A 34 3.50 -13.18 -2.85
C THR A 34 3.35 -14.13 -1.65
N GLU A 35 2.83 -13.67 -0.53
CA GLU A 35 2.57 -14.50 0.65
C GLU A 35 1.48 -15.54 0.39
N ILE A 36 0.38 -15.13 -0.23
CA ILE A 36 -0.70 -16.03 -0.69
C ILE A 36 -0.14 -17.09 -1.63
N THR A 37 0.69 -16.69 -2.60
CA THR A 37 1.33 -17.63 -3.54
C THR A 37 2.23 -18.61 -2.80
N LEU A 38 3.01 -18.15 -1.82
CA LEU A 38 3.89 -18.99 -1.01
C LEU A 38 3.09 -20.03 -0.21
N LEU A 39 2.00 -19.62 0.44
CA LEU A 39 1.11 -20.52 1.20
C LEU A 39 0.52 -21.60 0.29
N ASN A 40 -0.03 -21.21 -0.86
CA ASN A 40 -0.55 -22.15 -1.86
C ASN A 40 0.51 -23.12 -2.39
N THR A 41 1.76 -22.66 -2.53
CA THR A 41 2.87 -23.49 -2.99
C THR A 41 3.24 -24.52 -1.92
N ALA A 42 3.32 -24.10 -0.65
CA ALA A 42 3.67 -24.97 0.47
C ALA A 42 2.64 -26.10 0.68
N GLU A 43 1.36 -25.85 0.40
CA GLU A 43 0.31 -26.89 0.43
C GLU A 43 0.49 -27.95 -0.66
N ARG A 44 1.05 -27.57 -1.82
CA ARG A 44 1.15 -28.42 -3.02
C ARG A 44 2.50 -29.11 -3.15
N GLY A 45 3.53 -28.65 -2.43
CA GLY A 45 4.88 -29.20 -2.52
C GLY A 45 5.97 -28.33 -1.89
N PRO A 46 7.24 -28.64 -2.15
CA PRO A 46 8.36 -27.90 -1.57
C PRO A 46 8.43 -26.48 -2.12
N VAL A 47 8.61 -25.52 -1.22
CA VAL A 47 8.88 -24.11 -1.52
C VAL A 47 10.27 -23.94 -2.12
N SER A 48 10.39 -23.17 -3.20
CA SER A 48 11.68 -22.89 -3.83
C SER A 48 12.40 -21.71 -3.18
N GLU A 49 13.73 -21.63 -3.34
CA GLU A 49 14.49 -20.44 -2.94
C GLU A 49 14.00 -19.17 -3.65
N LEU A 50 13.48 -19.29 -4.87
CA LEU A 50 12.98 -18.16 -5.63
C LEU A 50 11.75 -17.55 -4.94
N ASP A 51 10.86 -18.38 -4.39
CA ASP A 51 9.67 -17.93 -3.68
C ASP A 51 10.04 -17.16 -2.41
N VAL A 52 11.01 -17.68 -1.65
CA VAL A 52 11.57 -16.99 -0.48
C VAL A 52 12.19 -15.65 -0.87
N ARG A 53 12.93 -15.59 -2.00
CA ARG A 53 13.53 -14.34 -2.49
C ARG A 53 12.47 -13.33 -2.95
N ARG A 54 11.34 -13.79 -3.51
CA ARG A 54 10.22 -12.92 -3.90
C ARG A 54 9.60 -12.26 -2.69
N VAL A 55 9.30 -13.02 -1.62
CA VAL A 55 8.75 -12.48 -0.37
C VAL A 55 9.68 -11.41 0.20
N ARG A 56 10.98 -11.74 0.36
CA ARG A 56 11.97 -10.78 0.86
C ARG A 56 12.16 -9.54 -0.02
N ARG A 57 11.85 -9.60 -1.30
CA ARG A 57 11.89 -8.43 -2.19
C ARG A 57 10.66 -7.56 -1.96
N ALA A 58 9.49 -8.16 -1.83
CA ALA A 58 8.24 -7.45 -1.56
C ALA A 58 8.28 -6.75 -0.18
N GLU A 59 8.72 -7.44 0.87
CA GLU A 59 8.93 -6.83 2.21
C GLU A 59 9.85 -5.60 2.15
N ARG A 60 10.98 -5.70 1.44
CA ARG A 60 11.90 -4.57 1.25
C ARG A 60 11.27 -3.42 0.46
N ALA A 61 10.37 -3.72 -0.48
CA ALA A 61 9.63 -2.71 -1.20
C ALA A 61 8.67 -1.98 -0.28
N VAL A 62 7.90 -2.70 0.56
CA VAL A 62 7.01 -2.11 1.57
C VAL A 62 7.79 -1.15 2.47
N ILE A 63 8.89 -1.61 3.08
CA ILE A 63 9.71 -0.78 3.97
C ILE A 63 10.19 0.50 3.26
N ARG A 64 10.66 0.38 2.01
CA ARG A 64 11.12 1.53 1.22
C ARG A 64 9.98 2.53 0.98
N GLU A 65 8.81 2.05 0.56
CA GLU A 65 7.66 2.92 0.29
C GLU A 65 7.07 3.52 1.56
N THR A 66 7.16 2.84 2.71
CA THR A 66 6.81 3.41 4.02
C THR A 66 7.67 4.63 4.32
N PHE A 67 8.99 4.51 4.19
CA PHE A 67 9.90 5.64 4.38
C PHE A 67 9.65 6.75 3.36
N ALA A 68 9.36 6.40 2.11
CA ALA A 68 9.03 7.37 1.07
C ALA A 68 7.74 8.14 1.40
N LEU A 69 6.69 7.45 1.86
CA LEU A 69 5.43 8.06 2.28
C LEU A 69 5.64 9.03 3.45
N VAL A 70 6.32 8.59 4.52
CA VAL A 70 6.64 9.47 5.65
C VAL A 70 7.42 10.70 5.19
N ALA A 71 8.38 10.52 4.29
CA ALA A 71 9.16 11.62 3.73
C ALA A 71 8.34 12.56 2.82
N ARG A 72 7.27 12.07 2.17
CA ARG A 72 6.30 12.91 1.43
C ARG A 72 5.44 13.72 2.40
N LEU A 73 4.87 13.07 3.41
CA LEU A 73 4.00 13.69 4.42
C LEU A 73 4.71 14.74 5.28
N THR A 74 6.00 14.56 5.55
CA THR A 74 6.80 15.51 6.34
C THR A 74 7.34 16.70 5.54
N ARG A 75 7.47 16.56 4.21
CA ARG A 75 7.92 17.66 3.32
C ARG A 75 6.79 18.57 2.88
N SER A 76 5.55 18.08 2.84
CA SER A 76 4.39 18.95 2.62
C SER A 76 4.06 19.72 3.92
N PRO A 77 3.77 21.03 3.87
CA PRO A 77 3.15 21.71 5.00
C PRO A 77 1.83 21.00 5.27
N SER A 78 1.62 20.53 6.51
CA SER A 78 0.43 19.76 6.83
C SER A 78 -0.84 20.54 6.46
N PRO A 79 -1.83 19.90 5.80
CA PRO A 79 -3.08 20.59 5.43
C PRO A 79 -3.84 21.08 6.67
N ARG A 80 -3.60 20.47 7.84
CA ARG A 80 -4.18 20.86 9.12
C ARG A 80 -3.65 22.19 9.69
N ARG A 81 -2.57 22.76 9.14
CA ARG A 81 -2.04 24.08 9.52
C ARG A 81 -2.60 25.25 8.70
N ALA A 82 -3.43 24.98 7.70
CA ALA A 82 -4.02 25.98 6.82
C ALA A 82 -5.47 26.38 7.17
N ALA A 83 -5.96 25.96 8.35
CA ALA A 83 -7.30 26.30 8.88
C ALA A 83 -7.19 27.15 10.14
#